data_AF-A0A2U2YYY3-F1
#
_entry.id   AF-A0A2U2YYY3-F1
#
_cell.length_a   1.000
_cell.length_b   1.000
_cell.length_c   1.000
_cell.angle_alpha   90.00
_cell.angle_beta   90.00
_cell.angle_gamma   90.00
#
_symmetry.space_group_name_H-M   'P 1'
#
loop_
_entity.id
_entity.type
_entity.pdbx_description
1 polymer ?
#
loop_
_entity_poly.entity_id
_entity_poly.type
_entity_poly.pdbx_seq_one_letter_code
_entity_poly.pdbx_strand_id
1 'polypeptide(L)'
;MLGNPALTVYDNPHAFLMCVYNRDRALCHRLDVADAPRLDRCQPSCANNARTDQHADQLRQYAQALEKQAASEAVPDPLARRAGHLRQLADRHEHDRIHLQEPTS
;
A
#
# COMPACT_ATOMS: atom_id res chain seq x y z
N MET A 1 13.02 -21.43 -16.49
CA MET A 1 11.95 -20.84 -15.66
C MET A 1 12.63 -20.32 -14.40
N LEU A 2 12.83 -19.01 -14.28
CA LEU A 2 13.39 -18.38 -13.07
C LEU A 2 12.19 -17.97 -12.21
N GLY A 3 11.72 -18.85 -11.34
CA GLY A 3 10.60 -18.54 -10.45
C GLY A 3 10.93 -19.09 -9.09
N ASN A 4 11.40 -18.23 -8.18
CA ASN A 4 11.53 -18.62 -6.78
C ASN A 4 10.10 -18.81 -6.22
N PRO A 5 9.65 -20.04 -5.93
CA PRO A 5 8.31 -20.27 -5.40
C PRO A 5 8.10 -19.62 -4.01
N ALA A 6 9.18 -19.20 -3.34
CA ALA A 6 9.12 -18.46 -2.08
C ALA A 6 8.73 -16.97 -2.22
N LEU A 7 8.57 -16.43 -3.43
CA LEU A 7 8.16 -15.04 -3.67
C LEU A 7 6.84 -14.99 -4.43
N THR A 8 5.74 -15.31 -3.74
CA THR A 8 4.40 -15.07 -4.28
C THR A 8 3.97 -13.64 -3.98
N VAL A 9 3.50 -12.93 -5.01
CA VAL A 9 2.99 -11.56 -4.87
C VAL A 9 1.48 -11.59 -4.91
N TYR A 10 0.85 -10.96 -3.93
CA TYR A 10 -0.61 -10.84 -3.84
C TYR A 10 -1.02 -9.37 -3.88
N ASP A 11 -1.89 -8.99 -4.80
CA ASP A 11 -2.40 -7.62 -4.85
C ASP A 11 -3.49 -7.39 -3.80
N ASN A 12 -3.49 -6.21 -3.17
CA ASN A 12 -4.53 -5.78 -2.22
C ASN A 12 -5.04 -4.39 -2.62
N PRO A 13 -5.98 -4.33 -3.58
CA PRO A 13 -6.46 -3.06 -4.12
C PRO A 13 -7.20 -2.23 -3.05
N HIS A 14 -7.80 -2.86 -2.04
CA HIS A 14 -8.48 -2.17 -0.94
C HIS A 14 -7.51 -1.40 -0.01
N ALA A 15 -6.25 -1.85 0.08
CA ALA A 15 -5.21 -1.22 0.87
C ALA A 15 -4.20 -0.43 0.02
N PHE A 16 -4.40 -0.38 -1.30
CA PHE A 16 -3.51 0.27 -2.28
C PHE A 16 -2.05 -0.18 -2.11
N LEU A 17 -1.84 -1.50 -2.07
CA LEU A 17 -0.52 -2.12 -1.95
C LEU A 17 -0.57 -3.55 -2.50
N MET A 18 0.61 -4.10 -2.76
CA MET A 18 0.80 -5.54 -2.94
C MET A 18 1.58 -6.12 -1.76
N CYS A 19 1.36 -7.41 -1.48
CA CYS A 19 2.10 -8.19 -0.51
C CYS A 19 3.15 -9.04 -1.23
N VAL A 20 4.43 -8.73 -1.04
CA VAL A 20 5.54 -9.60 -1.40
C VAL A 20 5.67 -10.63 -0.29
N TYR A 21 4.96 -11.76 -0.43
CA TYR A 21 4.67 -12.63 0.69
C TYR A 21 5.91 -13.37 1.18
N ASN A 22 6.31 -13.05 2.41
CA ASN A 22 7.23 -13.82 3.22
C ASN A 22 6.50 -14.17 4.53
N ARG A 23 6.23 -15.47 4.75
CA ARG A 23 5.50 -15.98 5.92
C ARG A 23 6.10 -15.51 7.24
N ASP A 24 7.42 -15.57 7.38
CA ASP A 24 8.14 -15.25 8.63
C ASP A 24 8.02 -13.77 9.03
N ARG A 25 7.66 -12.91 8.07
CA ARG A 25 7.54 -11.45 8.25
C ARG A 25 6.12 -10.93 8.10
N ALA A 26 5.17 -11.79 7.74
CA ALA A 26 3.79 -11.42 7.48
C ALA A 26 3.04 -11.13 8.78
N LEU A 27 2.82 -9.84 9.09
CA LEU A 27 2.09 -9.44 10.30
C LEU A 27 0.61 -9.90 10.29
N CYS A 28 0.04 -10.11 9.10
CA CYS A 28 -1.31 -10.63 8.93
C CYS A 28 -1.45 -12.13 9.26
N HIS A 29 -0.33 -12.82 9.53
CA HIS A 29 -0.28 -14.28 9.67
C HIS A 29 0.11 -14.78 11.06
N ARG A 30 0.37 -13.90 12.04
CA ARG A 30 0.92 -14.25 13.38
C ARG A 30 0.14 -15.32 14.19
N LEU A 31 -1.05 -15.74 13.76
CA LEU A 31 -1.91 -16.71 14.47
C LEU A 31 -2.48 -17.83 13.58
N ASP A 32 -2.10 -17.92 12.29
CA ASP A 32 -2.71 -18.83 11.32
C ASP A 32 -1.65 -19.76 10.69
N VAL A 33 -2.06 -20.96 10.27
CA VAL A 33 -1.19 -21.96 9.62
C VAL A 33 -1.28 -21.90 8.09
N ALA A 34 -2.18 -21.09 7.54
CA ALA A 34 -2.44 -20.98 6.10
C ALA A 34 -1.19 -20.66 5.26
N ASP A 35 -1.11 -21.16 4.03
CA ASP A 35 0.03 -20.89 3.12
C ASP A 35 -0.14 -19.62 2.26
N ALA A 36 -1.06 -18.73 2.63
CA ALA A 36 -1.34 -17.47 1.93
C ALA A 36 -1.64 -16.32 2.92
N PRO A 37 -1.38 -15.05 2.54
CA PRO A 37 -1.65 -13.92 3.42
C PRO A 37 -3.14 -13.64 3.56
N ARG A 38 -3.53 -13.24 4.77
CA ARG A 38 -4.87 -12.69 5.07
C ARG A 38 -4.89 -11.21 4.73
N LEU A 39 -5.22 -10.89 3.47
CA LEU A 39 -5.20 -9.51 2.96
C LEU A 39 -6.19 -8.58 3.69
N ASP A 40 -7.29 -9.13 4.21
CA ASP A 40 -8.26 -8.47 5.09
C ASP A 40 -7.66 -8.02 6.43
N ARG A 41 -6.53 -8.62 6.83
CA ARG A 41 -5.81 -8.32 8.09
C ARG A 41 -4.46 -7.66 7.85
N CYS A 42 -4.25 -7.10 6.65
CA CYS A 42 -2.99 -6.45 6.32
C CYS A 42 -2.74 -5.24 7.24
N GLN A 43 -1.54 -5.17 7.80
CA GLN A 43 -1.12 -4.07 8.67
C GLN A 43 -0.27 -3.08 7.87
N PRO A 44 -0.48 -1.76 7.97
CA PRO A 44 0.30 -0.76 7.21
C PRO A 44 1.81 -0.83 7.44
N SER A 45 2.24 -1.24 8.64
CA SER A 45 3.65 -1.38 9.01
C SER A 45 4.26 -2.76 8.68
N CYS A 46 3.55 -3.61 7.94
CA CYS A 46 4.05 -4.93 7.55
C CYS A 46 5.22 -4.78 6.56
N ALA A 47 6.32 -5.48 6.82
CA ALA A 47 7.51 -5.45 5.96
C ALA A 47 7.27 -6.04 4.56
N ASN A 48 6.19 -6.80 4.38
CA ASN A 48 5.83 -7.39 3.08
C ASN A 48 5.06 -6.41 2.18
N ASN A 49 4.72 -5.21 2.66
CA ASN A 49 3.98 -4.23 1.88
C ASN A 49 4.89 -3.58 0.85
N ALA A 50 4.50 -3.63 -0.41
CA ALA A 50 5.11 -2.88 -1.49
C ALA A 50 4.05 -2.06 -2.24
N ARG A 51 4.45 -0.91 -2.78
CA ARG A 51 3.60 -0.06 -3.61
C ARG A 51 4.23 0.17 -4.96
N THR A 52 3.37 0.35 -5.95
CA THR A 52 3.73 0.77 -7.30
C THR A 52 3.33 2.22 -7.48
N ASP A 53 3.80 2.85 -8.56
CA ASP A 53 3.39 4.21 -8.92
C ASP A 53 1.87 4.30 -9.13
N GLN A 54 1.26 3.27 -9.72
CA GLN A 54 -0.18 3.17 -9.85
C GLN A 54 -0.91 3.16 -8.49
N HIS A 55 -0.37 2.48 -7.48
CA HIS A 55 -0.93 2.50 -6.13
C HIS A 55 -0.82 3.90 -5.50
N ALA A 56 0.30 4.59 -5.72
CA ALA A 56 0.47 5.97 -5.25
C ALA A 56 -0.53 6.94 -5.92
N ASP A 57 -0.77 6.78 -7.21
CA ASP A 57 -1.78 7.57 -7.93
C ASP A 57 -3.19 7.32 -7.40
N GLN A 58 -3.56 6.06 -7.17
CA GLN A 58 -4.84 5.70 -6.57
C GLN A 58 -5.01 6.28 -5.16
N LEU A 59 -3.96 6.26 -4.33
CA LEU A 59 -3.96 6.89 -3.01
C LEU A 59 -4.24 8.40 -3.11
N ARG A 60 -3.59 9.10 -4.06
CA ARG A 60 -3.79 10.54 -4.28
C ARG A 60 -5.22 10.84 -4.73
N GLN A 61 -5.74 10.07 -5.69
CA GLN A 61 -7.11 10.23 -6.20
C GLN A 61 -8.15 10.03 -5.10
N TYR A 62 -7.99 8.98 -4.28
CA TYR A 62 -8.93 8.69 -3.20
C TYR A 62 -8.84 9.73 -2.08
N ALA A 63 -7.65 10.20 -1.73
CA ALA A 63 -7.48 11.31 -0.78
C ALA A 63 -8.20 12.58 -1.24
N GLN A 64 -8.07 12.95 -2.52
CA GLN A 64 -8.75 14.10 -3.09
C GLN A 64 -10.28 13.96 -3.03
N ALA A 65 -10.81 12.75 -3.25
CA ALA A 65 -12.25 12.50 -3.14
C ALA A 65 -12.75 12.68 -1.70
N LEU A 66 -12.01 12.19 -0.70
CA LEU A 66 -12.34 12.35 0.71
C LEU A 66 -12.27 13.81 1.17
N GLU A 67 -11.33 14.59 0.67
CA GLU A 67 -11.24 16.03 0.97
C GLU A 67 -12.43 16.82 0.45
N LYS A 68 -12.89 16.52 -0.77
CA LYS A 68 -14.09 17.13 -1.33
C LYS A 68 -15.32 16.83 -0.46
N GLN A 69 -15.46 15.60 0.02
CA GLN A 69 -16.54 15.18 0.93
C GLN A 69 -16.44 15.88 2.29
N ALA A 70 -15.24 15.93 2.88
CA ALA A 70 -15.01 16.61 4.16
C ALA A 70 -15.34 18.11 4.09
N ALA A 71 -15.07 18.75 2.96
CA ALA A 71 -15.41 20.15 2.72
C ALA A 71 -16.91 20.40 2.54
N SER A 72 -17.68 19.42 2.05
CA SER A 72 -19.11 19.57 1.77
C SER A 72 -20.04 19.30 2.97
N GLU A 73 -19.63 18.46 3.92
CA GLU A 73 -20.55 17.93 4.95
C GLU A 73 -20.44 18.56 6.34
N ALA A 74 -19.57 19.58 6.54
CA ALA A 74 -19.34 20.22 7.85
C ALA A 74 -19.02 19.26 9.01
N VAL A 75 -18.61 18.02 8.72
CA VAL A 75 -18.11 17.01 9.68
C VAL A 75 -16.65 16.69 9.34
N PRO A 76 -15.68 17.52 9.77
CA PRO A 76 -14.37 17.59 9.11
C PRO A 76 -13.36 16.54 9.55
N ASP A 77 -13.44 16.01 10.79
CA ASP A 77 -12.25 15.41 11.41
C ASP A 77 -11.87 14.02 10.84
N PRO A 78 -12.76 13.00 10.77
CA PRO A 78 -12.33 11.66 10.40
C PRO A 78 -11.95 11.53 8.92
N LEU A 79 -12.71 12.19 8.03
CA LEU A 79 -12.47 12.14 6.59
C LEU A 79 -11.21 12.91 6.21
N ALA A 80 -11.00 14.12 6.76
CA ALA A 80 -9.78 14.90 6.50
C ALA A 80 -8.53 14.16 7.03
N ARG A 81 -8.61 13.56 8.22
CA ARG A 81 -7.51 12.74 8.76
C ARG A 81 -7.21 11.53 7.87
N ARG A 82 -8.23 10.84 7.38
CA ARG A 82 -8.05 9.72 6.45
C ARG A 82 -7.40 10.17 5.15
N ALA A 83 -7.85 11.28 4.57
CA ALA A 83 -7.23 11.85 3.37
C ALA A 83 -5.75 12.19 3.59
N GLY A 84 -5.43 12.86 4.70
CA GLY A 84 -4.05 13.17 5.07
C GLY A 84 -3.16 11.93 5.20
N HIS A 85 -3.66 10.86 5.83
CA HIS A 85 -2.94 9.59 5.93
C HIS A 85 -2.65 8.96 4.55
N LEU A 86 -3.62 9.00 3.63
CA LEU A 86 -3.44 8.46 2.28
C LEU A 86 -2.42 9.27 1.47
N ARG A 87 -2.43 10.61 1.59
CA ARG A 87 -1.40 11.46 1.00
C ARG A 87 -0.01 11.11 1.52
N GLN A 88 0.14 10.96 2.83
CA GLN A 88 1.42 10.59 3.45
C GLN A 88 1.94 9.23 2.93
N LEU A 89 1.05 8.27 2.63
CA LEU A 89 1.46 7.01 2.02
C LEU A 89 1.98 7.20 0.58
N ALA A 90 1.30 8.01 -0.23
CA ALA A 90 1.73 8.31 -1.59
C ALA A 90 3.03 9.14 -1.61
N ASP A 91 3.19 10.10 -0.70
CA ASP A 91 4.38 10.94 -0.61
C ASP A 91 5.61 10.16 -0.14
N ARG A 92 5.43 9.21 0.79
CA ARG A 92 6.50 8.26 1.15
C ARG A 92 6.91 7.40 -0.04
N HIS A 93 5.94 6.87 -0.80
CA HIS A 93 6.25 6.10 -2.00
C HIS A 93 7.09 6.91 -2.99
N GLU A 94 6.69 8.16 -3.28
CA GLU A 94 7.45 9.02 -4.20
C GLU A 94 8.87 9.29 -3.67
N HIS A 95 9.02 9.54 -2.36
CA HIS A 95 10.31 9.77 -1.75
C HIS A 95 11.25 8.55 -1.80
N ASP A 96 10.70 7.36 -1.54
CA ASP A 96 11.45 6.11 -1.45
C ASP A 96 11.64 5.42 -2.81
N ARG A 97 11.01 5.93 -3.87
CA ARG A 97 11.05 5.32 -5.21
C ARG A 97 12.47 5.35 -5.78
N ILE A 98 12.94 4.19 -6.21
CA ILE A 98 14.22 4.06 -6.91
C ILE A 98 14.04 4.53 -8.36
N HIS A 99 14.76 5.57 -8.74
CA HIS A 99 14.90 5.99 -10.13
C HIS A 99 16.06 5.23 -10.77
N LEU A 100 15.76 4.36 -11.74
CA LEU A 100 16.81 3.82 -12.62
C LEU A 100 17.27 4.95 -13.54
N GLN A 101 18.49 5.45 -13.36
CA GLN A 101 19.17 6.22 -14.39
C GLN A 101 19.57 5.25 -15.49
N GLU A 102 19.03 5.40 -16.70
CA GLU A 102 19.59 4.71 -17.87
C GLU A 102 21.03 5.21 -18.05
N PRO A 103 22.03 4.32 -18.17
CA PRO A 103 23.39 4.74 -18.43
C PRO A 103 23.42 5.45 -19.79
N THR A 104 23.74 6.74 -19.78
CA THR A 104 24.03 7.50 -21.00
C THR A 104 25.16 6.81 -21.75
N SER A 105 24.83 6.24 -22.91
CA SER A 105 25.81 5.71 -23.88
C SER A 105 26.49 6.82 -24.65
#